data_AF-A0A6B3KJL0-F1
#
_entry.id   AF-A0A6B3KJL0-F1
#
_cell.length_a   1.000
_cell.length_b   1.000
_cell.length_c   1.000
_cell.angle_alpha   90.00
_cell.angle_beta   90.00
_cell.angle_gamma   90.00
#
_symmetry.space_group_name_H-M   'P 1'
#
loop_
_entity.id
_entity.type
_entity.pdbx_description
1 polymer ?
#
loop_
_entity_poly.entity_id
_entity_poly.type
_entity_poly.pdbx_seq_one_letter_code
_entity_poly.pdbx_strand_id
1 'polypeptide(L)'
;MRNGNDETSHTRGDLVVLGPEGLYCPQGDFHIDPWRPVPRAVITHGHGDHARSGMGEYHCTRESLSILQWRLGEQVYHTHADAEAFQLGRARVSLHPAGHVLGSAQVRIEVDGEVWVASGDYKRQPDPTCKPFEVVPCDTFITEATFGLPVYRWPDTSQVAADISAWRRECAERGEAAILYCYALGKAQRVLAELRAWETQPALLHGAVAVGVEVYRQVGIPMLDTQPVSEHARGADYAGQLVIAPPSAAGSAWIRRFRSAQQGFASGWMRIRGNRRRRNYDRGFVVSDHADWPDLLRTIEETGAQRVIATHGNTDALIQHLRERGVAAEAFRTDFGAEE
;
A
#
# COMPACT_ATOMS: atom_id res chain seq x y z
N MET A 1 6.82 -41.40 -48.00
CA MET A 1 7.32 -41.07 -46.65
C MET A 1 7.52 -39.56 -46.59
N ARG A 2 6.55 -38.82 -46.05
CA ARG A 2 6.69 -37.40 -45.70
C ARG A 2 6.44 -37.33 -44.20
N ASN A 3 7.49 -37.13 -43.42
CA ASN A 3 7.38 -36.83 -42.00
C ASN A 3 6.98 -35.36 -41.88
N GLY A 4 5.73 -35.10 -41.51
CA GLY A 4 5.30 -33.81 -41.00
C GLY A 4 5.64 -33.75 -39.52
N ASN A 5 6.60 -32.92 -39.14
CA ASN A 5 6.72 -32.43 -37.78
C ASN A 5 5.55 -31.46 -37.55
N ASP A 6 4.54 -31.94 -36.83
CA ASP A 6 3.48 -31.10 -36.28
C ASP A 6 4.00 -30.50 -34.97
N GLU A 7 4.80 -29.43 -35.08
CA GLU A 7 5.05 -28.54 -33.95
C GLU A 7 3.77 -27.76 -33.70
N THR A 8 2.94 -28.30 -32.81
CA THR A 8 1.79 -27.59 -32.24
C THR A 8 2.32 -26.38 -31.45
N SER A 9 2.44 -25.25 -32.14
CA SER A 9 2.52 -23.92 -31.57
C SER A 9 1.32 -23.72 -30.65
N HIS A 10 1.50 -24.04 -29.37
CA HIS A 10 0.60 -23.58 -28.34
C HIS A 10 0.81 -22.08 -28.29
N THR A 11 -0.14 -21.32 -28.82
CA THR A 11 -0.29 -19.91 -28.44
C THR A 11 -0.39 -19.88 -26.92
N ARG A 12 0.72 -19.53 -26.25
CA ARG A 12 0.76 -19.41 -24.78
C ARG A 12 -0.28 -18.36 -24.39
N GLY A 13 -1.28 -18.77 -23.62
CA GLY A 13 -2.18 -17.84 -22.96
C GLY A 13 -1.45 -17.12 -21.84
N ASP A 14 -1.92 -15.92 -21.50
CA ASP A 14 -1.38 -15.11 -20.41
C ASP A 14 -1.28 -15.91 -19.09
N LEU A 15 -0.20 -15.70 -18.33
CA LEU A 15 -0.03 -16.34 -17.01
C LEU A 15 -1.00 -15.78 -15.96
N VAL A 16 -1.44 -14.54 -16.16
CA VAL A 16 -2.45 -13.89 -15.33
C VAL A 16 -3.51 -13.28 -16.22
N VAL A 17 -4.77 -13.62 -15.95
CA VAL A 17 -5.94 -13.07 -16.64
C VAL A 17 -6.86 -12.38 -15.65
N LEU A 18 -7.63 -11.41 -16.12
CA LEU A 18 -8.64 -10.73 -15.29
C LEU A 18 -9.98 -11.45 -15.39
N GLY A 19 -10.50 -11.90 -14.25
CA GLY A 19 -11.84 -12.47 -14.10
C GLY A 19 -12.73 -11.66 -13.15
N PRO A 20 -14.01 -12.06 -12.97
CA PRO A 20 -14.94 -11.43 -12.02
C PRO A 20 -14.45 -11.41 -10.56
N GLU A 21 -13.57 -12.34 -10.20
CA GLU A 21 -12.96 -12.49 -8.89
C GLU A 21 -11.64 -11.70 -8.75
N GLY A 22 -11.11 -11.12 -9.84
CA GLY A 22 -9.85 -10.38 -9.87
C GLY A 22 -8.78 -11.05 -10.73
N LEU A 23 -7.51 -10.90 -10.35
CA LEU A 23 -6.37 -11.45 -11.08
C LEU A 23 -6.26 -12.95 -10.83
N TYR A 24 -6.36 -13.76 -11.89
CA TYR A 24 -6.36 -15.22 -11.82
C TYR A 24 -5.17 -15.80 -12.59
N CYS A 25 -4.48 -16.78 -12.01
CA CYS A 25 -3.46 -17.59 -12.67
C CYS A 25 -4.01 -18.98 -13.01
N PRO A 26 -4.42 -19.25 -14.26
CA PRO A 26 -5.00 -20.53 -14.66
C PRO A 26 -4.07 -21.73 -14.45
N GLN A 27 -2.77 -21.54 -14.65
CA GLN A 27 -1.76 -22.58 -14.58
C GLN A 27 -1.47 -22.99 -13.13
N GLY A 28 -1.70 -22.10 -12.16
CA GLY A 28 -1.55 -22.39 -10.74
C GLY A 28 -2.85 -22.55 -9.95
N ASP A 29 -3.99 -22.30 -10.59
CA ASP A 29 -5.33 -22.30 -9.96
C ASP A 29 -5.36 -21.49 -8.66
N PHE A 30 -5.01 -20.21 -8.76
CA PHE A 30 -5.05 -19.25 -7.65
C PHE A 30 -5.35 -17.85 -8.13
N HIS A 31 -5.85 -17.01 -7.23
CA HIS A 31 -6.06 -15.59 -7.48
C HIS A 31 -5.09 -14.74 -6.69
N ILE A 32 -4.71 -13.59 -7.24
CA ILE A 32 -3.94 -12.56 -6.55
C ILE A 32 -4.92 -11.49 -6.10
N ASP A 33 -4.94 -11.19 -4.80
CA ASP A 33 -5.81 -10.19 -4.18
C ASP A 33 -7.28 -10.24 -4.64
N PRO A 34 -7.95 -11.40 -4.48
CA PRO A 34 -9.28 -11.62 -5.03
C PRO A 34 -10.35 -10.73 -4.40
N TRP A 35 -11.29 -10.26 -5.23
CA TRP A 35 -12.40 -9.39 -4.84
C TRP A 35 -13.58 -10.15 -4.23
N ARG A 36 -13.66 -11.45 -4.54
CA ARG A 36 -14.72 -12.37 -4.14
C ARG A 36 -14.12 -13.66 -3.57
N PRO A 37 -14.88 -14.43 -2.76
CA PRO A 37 -14.45 -15.73 -2.27
C PRO A 37 -13.92 -16.66 -3.37
N VAL A 38 -12.71 -17.19 -3.18
CA VAL A 38 -12.06 -18.17 -4.07
C VAL A 38 -11.40 -19.27 -3.24
N PRO A 39 -11.13 -20.46 -3.82
CA PRO A 39 -10.46 -21.54 -3.09
C PRO A 39 -9.06 -21.17 -2.58
N ARG A 40 -8.26 -20.46 -3.40
CA ARG A 40 -6.87 -20.11 -3.09
C ARG A 40 -6.56 -18.68 -3.46
N ALA A 41 -6.11 -17.91 -2.48
CA ALA A 41 -5.68 -16.52 -2.63
C ALA A 41 -4.19 -16.37 -2.32
N VAL A 42 -3.45 -15.68 -3.18
CA VAL A 42 -2.11 -15.15 -2.90
C VAL A 42 -2.29 -13.67 -2.61
N ILE A 43 -1.94 -13.25 -1.39
CA ILE A 43 -2.18 -11.90 -0.91
C ILE A 43 -0.90 -11.08 -0.97
N THR A 44 -0.94 -9.95 -1.67
CA THR A 44 0.18 -9.00 -1.74
C THR A 44 0.37 -8.30 -0.39
N HIS A 45 -0.71 -7.81 0.23
CA HIS A 45 -0.66 -7.11 1.50
C HIS A 45 -2.05 -6.99 2.18
N GLY A 46 -2.07 -6.43 3.41
CA GLY A 46 -3.22 -6.47 4.30
C GLY A 46 -4.23 -5.33 4.21
N HIS A 47 -4.20 -4.45 3.19
CA HIS A 47 -5.28 -3.47 3.01
C HIS A 47 -6.58 -4.15 2.56
N GLY A 48 -7.73 -3.51 2.81
CA GLY A 48 -9.04 -4.18 2.69
C GLY A 48 -9.53 -4.40 1.26
N ASP A 49 -8.97 -3.65 0.33
CA ASP A 49 -9.14 -3.79 -1.10
C ASP A 49 -8.34 -4.97 -1.67
N HIS A 50 -7.30 -5.45 -0.97
CA HIS A 50 -6.48 -6.60 -1.37
C HIS A 50 -6.75 -7.87 -0.55
N ALA A 51 -6.84 -7.73 0.78
CA ALA A 51 -7.09 -8.81 1.71
C ALA A 51 -8.56 -8.83 2.14
N ARG A 52 -9.35 -9.69 1.49
CA ARG A 52 -10.77 -9.91 1.79
C ARG A 52 -11.03 -11.25 2.46
N SER A 53 -12.02 -11.28 3.35
CA SER A 53 -12.44 -12.49 4.06
C SER A 53 -13.21 -13.45 3.13
N GLY A 54 -13.19 -14.75 3.45
CA GLY A 54 -14.00 -15.76 2.77
C GLY A 54 -13.25 -16.60 1.73
N MET A 55 -11.93 -16.47 1.62
CA MET A 55 -11.13 -17.36 0.78
C MET A 55 -10.96 -18.72 1.48
N GLY A 56 -10.71 -19.78 0.70
CA GLY A 56 -10.44 -21.11 1.25
C GLY A 56 -9.09 -21.17 1.98
N GLU A 57 -8.04 -20.67 1.34
CA GLU A 57 -6.69 -20.54 1.91
C GLU A 57 -5.97 -19.28 1.42
N TYR A 58 -5.06 -18.78 2.25
CA TYR A 58 -4.34 -17.51 2.07
C TYR A 58 -2.82 -17.74 2.06
N HIS A 59 -2.19 -17.55 0.91
CA HIS A 59 -0.73 -17.53 0.76
C HIS A 59 -0.22 -16.09 0.94
N CYS A 60 0.76 -15.89 1.82
CA CYS A 60 1.26 -14.55 2.15
C CYS A 60 2.71 -14.60 2.67
N THR A 61 3.36 -13.45 2.82
CA THR A 61 4.67 -13.39 3.48
C THR A 61 4.50 -13.67 4.97
N ARG A 62 5.53 -14.26 5.60
CA ARG A 62 5.55 -14.49 7.04
C ARG A 62 5.41 -13.19 7.84
N GLU A 63 5.99 -12.11 7.33
CA GLU A 63 5.96 -10.77 7.90
C GLU A 63 4.57 -10.12 7.87
N SER A 64 3.73 -10.48 6.89
CA SER A 64 2.37 -9.95 6.79
C SER A 64 1.36 -10.65 7.71
N LEU A 65 1.72 -11.79 8.31
CA LEU A 65 0.79 -12.65 9.05
C LEU A 65 0.04 -11.90 10.16
N SER A 66 0.76 -11.10 10.96
CA SER A 66 0.17 -10.35 12.07
C SER A 66 -0.84 -9.30 11.59
N ILE A 67 -0.57 -8.67 10.44
CA ILE A 67 -1.49 -7.73 9.78
C ILE A 67 -2.72 -8.47 9.25
N LEU A 68 -2.52 -9.60 8.58
CA LEU A 68 -3.63 -10.39 8.04
C LEU A 68 -4.52 -10.97 9.15
N GLN A 69 -3.95 -11.44 10.25
CA GLN A 69 -4.70 -11.90 11.42
C GLN A 69 -5.49 -10.76 12.07
N TRP A 70 -4.90 -9.57 12.19
CA TRP A 70 -5.62 -8.39 12.68
C TRP A 70 -6.83 -8.06 11.80
N ARG A 71 -6.70 -8.22 10.48
CA ARG A 71 -7.70 -7.82 9.49
C ARG A 71 -8.78 -8.87 9.23
N LEU A 72 -8.38 -10.14 9.15
CA LEU A 72 -9.21 -11.25 8.68
C LEU A 72 -9.51 -12.27 9.78
N GLY A 73 -8.89 -12.15 10.96
CA GLY A 73 -9.05 -13.09 12.06
C GLY A 73 -8.32 -14.42 11.81
N GLU A 74 -8.85 -15.50 12.38
CA GLU A 74 -8.33 -16.84 12.14
C GLU A 74 -8.78 -17.34 10.76
N GLN A 75 -7.82 -17.73 9.93
CA GLN A 75 -8.02 -18.28 8.59
C GLN A 75 -6.97 -19.40 8.34
N VAL A 76 -7.07 -20.08 7.20
CA VAL A 76 -6.03 -21.01 6.75
C VAL A 76 -4.91 -20.20 6.07
N TYR A 77 -3.84 -19.92 6.81
CA TYR A 77 -2.68 -19.18 6.32
C TYR A 77 -1.51 -20.09 5.94
N HIS A 78 -0.96 -19.90 4.75
CA HIS A 78 0.30 -20.45 4.28
C HIS A 78 1.32 -19.32 4.16
N THR A 79 2.24 -19.23 5.12
CA THR A 79 3.27 -18.18 5.14
C THR A 79 4.57 -18.63 4.48
N HIS A 80 5.15 -17.74 3.66
CA HIS A 80 6.42 -17.97 2.95
C HIS A 80 7.45 -16.93 3.40
N ALA A 81 8.73 -17.30 3.41
CA ALA A 81 9.81 -16.31 3.53
C ALA A 81 9.93 -15.49 2.23
N ASP A 82 10.55 -14.33 2.33
CA ASP A 82 10.89 -13.55 1.13
C ASP A 82 11.73 -14.38 0.15
N ALA A 83 11.37 -14.31 -1.12
CA ALA A 83 11.94 -15.06 -2.23
C ALA A 83 11.92 -16.60 -2.07
N GLU A 84 11.23 -17.14 -1.06
CA GLU A 84 10.98 -18.57 -0.94
C GLU A 84 10.05 -19.01 -2.05
N ALA A 85 10.51 -19.95 -2.88
CA ALA A 85 9.72 -20.50 -3.96
C ALA A 85 8.80 -21.61 -3.44
N PHE A 86 7.52 -21.54 -3.80
CA PHE A 86 6.53 -22.57 -3.55
C PHE A 86 5.77 -22.91 -4.83
N GLN A 87 5.17 -24.09 -4.88
CA GLN A 87 4.48 -24.60 -6.07
C GLN A 87 2.97 -24.51 -5.89
N LEU A 88 2.28 -23.90 -6.86
CA LEU A 88 0.82 -23.93 -6.99
C LEU A 88 0.49 -24.45 -8.39
N GLY A 89 -0.11 -25.64 -8.50
CA GLY A 89 -0.33 -26.27 -9.80
C GLY A 89 0.96 -26.38 -10.61
N ARG A 90 0.98 -25.82 -11.82
CA ARG A 90 2.17 -25.71 -12.68
C ARG A 90 3.02 -24.45 -12.42
N ALA A 91 2.51 -23.49 -11.66
CA ALA A 91 3.19 -22.23 -11.38
C ALA A 91 4.15 -22.35 -10.19
N ARG A 92 5.40 -21.94 -10.42
CA ARG A 92 6.37 -21.68 -9.35
C ARG A 92 6.21 -20.23 -8.91
N VAL A 93 5.83 -20.02 -7.65
CA VAL A 93 5.50 -18.71 -7.09
C VAL A 93 6.51 -18.31 -6.02
N SER A 94 6.85 -17.03 -5.92
CA SER A 94 7.61 -16.46 -4.81
C SER A 94 7.13 -15.05 -4.47
N LEU A 95 7.30 -14.65 -3.22
CA LEU A 95 6.88 -13.34 -2.70
C LEU A 95 8.11 -12.47 -2.45
N HIS A 96 8.12 -11.24 -2.96
CA HIS A 96 9.27 -10.33 -2.88
C HIS A 96 8.86 -8.99 -2.26
N PRO A 97 9.67 -8.35 -1.40
CA PRO A 97 9.31 -7.08 -0.77
C PRO A 97 8.81 -6.00 -1.75
N ALA A 98 7.65 -5.40 -1.45
CA ALA A 98 7.06 -4.29 -2.22
C ALA A 98 7.27 -2.90 -1.58
N GLY A 99 7.78 -2.82 -0.35
CA GLY A 99 8.02 -1.54 0.32
C GLY A 99 6.78 -0.75 0.73
N HIS A 100 5.56 -1.25 0.51
CA HIS A 100 4.31 -0.52 0.74
C HIS A 100 3.91 -0.45 2.22
N VAL A 101 3.73 -1.60 2.87
CA VAL A 101 3.39 -1.74 4.31
C VAL A 101 4.11 -2.96 4.90
N LEU A 102 3.97 -3.19 6.21
CA LEU A 102 4.58 -4.35 6.88
C LEU A 102 4.16 -5.66 6.17
N GLY A 103 5.16 -6.36 5.64
CA GLY A 103 4.98 -7.63 4.92
C GLY A 103 4.40 -7.52 3.51
N SER A 104 4.21 -6.31 2.95
CA SER A 104 3.73 -6.16 1.57
C SER A 104 4.70 -6.79 0.57
N ALA A 105 4.16 -7.53 -0.40
CA ALA A 105 4.95 -8.26 -1.37
C ALA A 105 4.40 -8.17 -2.80
N GLN A 106 5.33 -8.25 -3.74
CA GLN A 106 5.12 -8.56 -5.14
C GLN A 106 4.98 -10.08 -5.28
N VAL A 107 4.12 -10.52 -6.21
CA VAL A 107 3.92 -11.94 -6.53
C VAL A 107 4.64 -12.25 -7.84
N ARG A 108 5.75 -12.99 -7.75
CA ARG A 108 6.47 -13.53 -8.91
C ARG A 108 5.88 -14.89 -9.28
N ILE A 109 5.58 -15.09 -10.55
CA ILE A 109 4.98 -16.31 -11.10
C ILE A 109 5.85 -16.78 -12.27
N GLU A 110 6.28 -18.02 -12.23
CA GLU A 110 7.07 -18.63 -13.30
C GLU A 110 6.41 -19.92 -13.80
N VAL A 111 6.22 -20.00 -15.12
CA VAL A 111 5.73 -21.20 -15.82
C VAL A 111 6.54 -21.39 -17.11
N ASP A 112 7.11 -22.57 -17.30
CA ASP A 112 7.86 -22.94 -18.52
C ASP A 112 8.91 -21.88 -18.95
N GLY A 113 9.58 -21.26 -17.96
CA GLY A 113 10.63 -20.25 -18.16
C GLY A 113 10.15 -18.81 -18.38
N GLU A 114 8.84 -18.57 -18.46
CA GLU A 114 8.25 -17.22 -18.56
C GLU A 114 7.90 -16.71 -17.17
N VAL A 115 8.26 -15.45 -16.90
CA VAL A 115 8.14 -14.81 -15.58
C VAL A 115 7.21 -13.60 -15.64
N TRP A 116 6.15 -13.65 -14.84
CA TRP A 116 5.28 -12.51 -14.60
C TRP A 116 5.42 -12.04 -13.16
N VAL A 117 5.36 -10.74 -12.93
CA VAL A 117 5.36 -10.17 -11.57
C VAL A 117 4.17 -9.24 -11.43
N ALA A 118 3.33 -9.50 -10.42
CA ALA A 118 2.31 -8.56 -9.97
C ALA A 118 2.85 -7.77 -8.78
N SER A 119 2.91 -6.45 -8.90
CA SER A 119 3.55 -5.60 -7.90
C SER A 119 2.78 -5.53 -6.57
N GLY A 120 1.45 -5.69 -6.63
CA GLY A 120 0.57 -5.14 -5.61
C GLY A 120 0.74 -3.62 -5.51
N ASP A 121 0.40 -3.05 -4.36
CA ASP A 121 0.80 -1.68 -4.04
C ASP A 121 2.27 -1.67 -3.60
N TYR A 122 2.99 -0.64 -4.02
CA TYR A 122 4.43 -0.57 -3.76
C TYR A 122 4.94 0.87 -3.67
N LYS A 123 6.06 1.07 -2.98
CA LYS A 123 6.82 2.33 -3.02
C LYS A 123 8.31 2.06 -2.91
N ARG A 124 9.13 2.98 -3.44
CA ARG A 124 10.58 2.88 -3.38
C ARG A 124 11.24 3.78 -2.35
N GLN A 125 10.55 4.84 -1.91
CA GLN A 125 11.06 5.68 -0.83
C GLN A 125 11.33 4.82 0.42
N PRO A 126 12.42 5.08 1.15
CA PRO A 126 12.66 4.44 2.43
C PRO A 126 11.44 4.56 3.36
N ASP A 127 11.16 3.47 4.06
CA ASP A 127 10.14 3.40 5.10
C ASP A 127 10.71 2.59 6.26
N PRO A 128 10.85 3.17 7.46
CA PRO A 128 11.37 2.48 8.63
C PRO A 128 10.43 1.37 9.18
N THR A 129 9.25 1.19 8.59
CA THR A 129 8.20 0.27 9.07
C THR A 129 8.00 -0.97 8.21
N CYS A 130 8.71 -1.09 7.09
CA CYS A 130 8.67 -2.27 6.22
C CYS A 130 10.00 -2.50 5.49
N LYS A 131 10.15 -3.66 4.88
CA LYS A 131 11.33 -3.97 4.04
C LYS A 131 11.32 -3.09 2.78
N PRO A 132 12.48 -2.65 2.27
CA PRO A 132 12.54 -1.85 1.05
C PRO A 132 12.07 -2.64 -0.17
N PHE A 133 11.59 -1.95 -1.20
CA PHE A 133 11.22 -2.55 -2.48
C PHE A 133 12.39 -3.31 -3.11
N GLU A 134 12.13 -4.55 -3.54
CA GLU A 134 13.08 -5.40 -4.26
C GLU A 134 12.77 -5.36 -5.77
N VAL A 135 13.76 -5.12 -6.62
CA VAL A 135 13.55 -5.21 -8.08
C VAL A 135 13.54 -6.68 -8.50
N VAL A 136 12.45 -7.12 -9.15
CA VAL A 136 12.30 -8.48 -9.67
C VAL A 136 12.28 -8.46 -11.20
N PRO A 137 13.31 -8.98 -11.88
CA PRO A 137 13.31 -9.08 -13.34
C PRO A 137 12.17 -9.99 -13.84
N CYS A 138 11.47 -9.57 -14.89
CA CYS A 138 10.34 -10.31 -15.44
C CYS A 138 10.09 -9.99 -16.92
N ASP A 139 9.34 -10.85 -17.61
CA ASP A 139 8.90 -10.66 -18.98
C ASP A 139 7.68 -9.72 -19.05
N THR A 140 6.74 -9.91 -18.12
CA THR A 140 5.54 -9.09 -17.95
C THR A 140 5.42 -8.55 -16.52
N PHE A 141 5.21 -7.24 -16.39
CA PHE A 141 5.02 -6.58 -15.10
C PHE A 141 3.60 -6.02 -14.97
N ILE A 142 2.85 -6.49 -13.98
CA ILE A 142 1.53 -5.95 -13.62
C ILE A 142 1.76 -4.93 -12.49
N THR A 143 1.49 -3.66 -12.74
CA THR A 143 1.84 -2.55 -11.84
C THR A 143 0.61 -1.74 -11.40
N GLU A 144 0.59 -1.29 -10.16
CA GLU A 144 -0.33 -0.22 -9.74
C GLU A 144 -0.03 1.11 -10.46
N ALA A 145 -1.04 1.99 -10.55
CA ALA A 145 -0.94 3.35 -11.08
C ALA A 145 -1.75 4.36 -10.23
N THR A 146 -1.79 4.17 -8.91
CA THR A 146 -2.54 5.03 -7.97
C THR A 146 -2.16 6.50 -8.18
N PHE A 147 -0.86 6.76 -8.37
CA PHE A 147 -0.31 8.07 -8.68
C PHE A 147 0.35 8.13 -10.07
N GLY A 148 -0.30 7.52 -11.06
CA GLY A 148 0.14 7.43 -12.47
C GLY A 148 0.12 8.73 -13.28
N LEU A 149 0.32 9.90 -12.66
CA LEU A 149 0.39 11.21 -13.35
C LEU A 149 1.70 11.95 -13.04
N PRO A 150 2.33 12.64 -14.01
CA PRO A 150 3.61 13.35 -13.83
C PRO A 150 3.68 14.40 -12.70
N VAL A 151 2.53 14.89 -12.23
CA VAL A 151 2.41 15.87 -11.15
C VAL A 151 2.74 15.28 -9.77
N TYR A 152 2.56 13.96 -9.62
CA TYR A 152 2.85 13.24 -8.40
C TYR A 152 4.34 12.96 -8.31
N ARG A 153 4.95 13.64 -7.35
CA ARG A 153 6.38 13.58 -7.03
C ARG A 153 6.51 13.80 -5.54
N TRP A 154 7.10 12.84 -4.83
CA TRP A 154 7.13 12.86 -3.38
C TRP A 154 8.31 13.67 -2.85
N PRO A 155 8.10 14.53 -1.84
CA PRO A 155 9.21 15.05 -1.05
C PRO A 155 9.83 13.93 -0.22
N ASP A 156 11.00 14.20 0.38
CA ASP A 156 11.56 13.33 1.41
C ASP A 156 10.59 13.24 2.61
N THR A 157 10.29 12.02 3.08
CA THR A 157 9.28 11.82 4.13
C THR A 157 9.76 12.31 5.49
N SER A 158 11.06 12.25 5.78
CA SER A 158 11.62 12.79 7.03
C SER A 158 11.47 14.31 7.08
N GLN A 159 11.66 15.01 5.95
CA GLN A 159 11.35 16.44 5.87
C GLN A 159 9.86 16.73 6.13
N VAL A 160 8.94 15.89 5.61
CA VAL A 160 7.51 16.07 5.91
C VAL A 160 7.21 15.82 7.39
N ALA A 161 7.89 14.87 8.04
CA ALA A 161 7.78 14.66 9.48
C ALA A 161 8.29 15.87 10.28
N ALA A 162 9.37 16.51 9.84
CA ALA A 162 9.84 17.78 10.41
C ALA A 162 8.78 18.89 10.27
N ASP A 163 8.13 18.99 9.11
CA ASP A 163 7.05 19.96 8.86
C ASP A 163 5.82 19.70 9.74
N ILE A 164 5.45 18.43 9.97
CA ILE A 164 4.37 18.04 10.90
C ILE A 164 4.73 18.47 12.33
N SER A 165 5.97 18.21 12.73
CA SER A 165 6.48 18.59 14.05
C SER A 165 6.47 20.12 14.26
N ALA A 166 6.89 20.88 13.26
CA ALA A 166 6.83 22.34 13.27
C ALA A 166 5.38 22.84 13.38
N TRP A 167 4.47 22.32 12.56
CA TRP A 167 3.06 22.66 12.59
C TRP A 167 2.41 22.38 13.97
N ARG A 168 2.77 21.27 14.62
CA ARG A 168 2.33 20.98 15.98
C ARG A 168 2.79 22.03 16.99
N ARG A 169 4.05 22.49 16.90
CA ARG A 169 4.56 23.58 17.77
C ARG A 169 3.79 24.88 17.55
N GLU A 170 3.50 25.24 16.29
CA GLU A 170 2.67 26.40 15.97
C GLU A 170 1.25 26.29 16.56
N CYS A 171 0.65 25.09 16.55
CA CYS A 171 -0.64 24.85 17.19
C CYS A 171 -0.54 25.03 18.72
N ALA A 172 0.55 24.55 19.33
CA ALA A 172 0.80 24.73 20.76
C ALA A 172 0.88 26.22 21.16
N GLU A 173 1.57 27.05 20.38
CA GLU A 173 1.66 28.50 20.60
C GLU A 173 0.28 29.20 20.56
N ARG A 174 -0.68 28.63 19.82
CA ARG A 174 -2.06 29.13 19.73
C ARG A 174 -3.03 28.46 20.71
N GLY A 175 -2.56 27.54 21.55
CA GLY A 175 -3.43 26.76 22.44
C GLY A 175 -4.36 25.79 21.71
N GLU A 176 -3.95 25.31 20.54
CA GLU A 176 -4.72 24.40 19.68
C GLU A 176 -4.11 22.99 19.69
N ALA A 177 -4.94 21.96 19.60
CA ALA A 177 -4.47 20.61 19.27
C ALA A 177 -4.14 20.50 17.77
N ALA A 178 -3.16 19.67 17.41
CA ALA A 178 -2.82 19.35 16.02
C ALA A 178 -3.37 17.96 15.68
N ILE A 179 -4.48 17.89 14.95
CA ILE A 179 -5.12 16.62 14.56
C ILE A 179 -4.67 16.25 13.16
N LEU A 180 -3.83 15.22 13.05
CA LEU A 180 -3.32 14.70 11.80
C LEU A 180 -4.09 13.45 11.38
N TYR A 181 -4.79 13.53 10.27
CA TYR A 181 -5.45 12.39 9.68
C TYR A 181 -4.45 11.52 8.89
N CYS A 182 -4.47 10.21 9.15
CA CYS A 182 -3.65 9.20 8.50
C CYS A 182 -4.48 7.92 8.31
N TYR A 183 -4.27 7.20 7.21
CA TYR A 183 -4.82 5.84 7.07
C TYR A 183 -4.31 4.96 8.22
N ALA A 184 -5.20 4.13 8.79
CA ALA A 184 -4.93 3.39 10.02
C ALA A 184 -3.91 2.25 9.87
N LEU A 185 -3.72 1.74 8.64
CA LEU A 185 -2.70 0.77 8.27
C LEU A 185 -1.72 1.43 7.29
N GLY A 186 -0.41 1.29 7.55
CA GLY A 186 0.67 1.86 6.76
C GLY A 186 0.98 3.29 7.17
N LYS A 187 0.14 4.24 6.76
CA LYS A 187 0.42 5.68 6.84
C LYS A 187 0.70 6.16 8.25
N ALA A 188 -0.16 5.81 9.21
CA ALA A 188 -0.02 6.26 10.59
C ALA A 188 1.28 5.73 11.22
N GLN A 189 1.62 4.47 10.96
CA GLN A 189 2.82 3.82 11.48
C GLN A 189 4.08 4.47 10.89
N ARG A 190 4.12 4.67 9.56
CA ARG A 190 5.24 5.35 8.90
C ARG A 190 5.45 6.75 9.44
N VAL A 191 4.39 7.56 9.54
CA VAL A 191 4.47 8.91 10.11
C VAL A 191 5.00 8.88 11.55
N LEU A 192 4.51 7.96 12.39
CA LEU A 192 4.99 7.82 13.77
C LEU A 192 6.46 7.39 13.85
N ALA A 193 6.92 6.52 12.96
CA ALA A 193 8.32 6.10 12.92
C ALA A 193 9.26 7.23 12.48
N GLU A 194 8.87 8.00 11.47
CA GLU A 194 9.61 9.16 10.98
C GLU A 194 9.65 10.30 12.00
N LEU A 195 8.54 10.54 12.71
CA LEU A 195 8.45 11.58 13.75
C LEU A 195 9.40 11.35 14.93
N ARG A 196 9.94 10.14 15.14
CA ARG A 196 10.89 9.87 16.23
C ARG A 196 12.13 10.74 16.19
N ALA A 197 12.55 11.15 15.00
CA ALA A 197 13.72 12.03 14.84
C ALA A 197 13.39 13.49 15.21
N TRP A 198 12.11 13.85 15.27
CA TRP A 198 11.64 15.24 15.34
C TRP A 198 10.80 15.54 16.59
N GLU A 199 10.32 14.50 17.27
CA GLU A 199 9.45 14.58 18.42
C GLU A 199 9.89 13.68 19.57
N THR A 200 9.74 14.21 20.79
CA THR A 200 9.96 13.48 22.05
C THR A 200 8.68 13.35 22.87
N GLN A 201 7.66 14.16 22.57
CA GLN A 201 6.37 14.07 23.26
C GLN A 201 5.52 12.94 22.64
N PRO A 202 4.82 12.14 23.45
CA PRO A 202 3.95 11.11 22.93
C PRO A 202 2.85 11.67 22.03
N ALA A 203 2.55 10.98 20.93
CA ALA A 203 1.38 11.29 20.11
C ALA A 203 0.12 10.61 20.70
N LEU A 204 -1.01 11.29 20.63
CA LEU A 204 -2.30 10.75 21.04
C LEU A 204 -2.97 10.03 19.89
N LEU A 205 -3.50 8.83 20.12
CA LEU A 205 -4.08 8.01 19.05
C LEU A 205 -5.59 7.84 19.21
N HIS A 206 -6.29 7.97 18.08
CA HIS A 206 -7.61 7.38 17.92
C HIS A 206 -7.52 5.85 18.03
N GLY A 207 -8.52 5.20 18.64
CA GLY A 207 -8.49 3.75 18.91
C GLY A 207 -8.21 2.89 17.66
N ALA A 208 -8.85 3.21 16.53
CA ALA A 208 -8.60 2.52 15.26
C ALA A 208 -7.13 2.57 14.79
N VAL A 209 -6.40 3.65 15.07
CA VAL A 209 -4.96 3.77 14.76
C VAL A 209 -4.13 3.04 15.80
N ALA A 210 -4.49 3.15 17.09
CA ALA A 210 -3.78 2.51 18.19
C ALA A 210 -3.65 0.99 18.00
N VAL A 211 -4.70 0.31 17.51
CA VAL A 211 -4.65 -1.14 17.26
C VAL A 211 -3.60 -1.48 16.20
N GLY A 212 -3.57 -0.78 15.06
CA GLY A 212 -2.59 -1.04 14.01
C GLY A 212 -1.15 -0.71 14.45
N VAL A 213 -0.97 0.35 15.25
CA VAL A 213 0.35 0.70 15.83
C VAL A 213 0.85 -0.42 16.74
N GLU A 214 -0.01 -1.03 17.53
CA GLU A 214 0.39 -2.14 18.41
C GLU A 214 0.84 -3.38 17.62
N VAL A 215 0.17 -3.71 16.51
CA VAL A 215 0.59 -4.83 15.63
C VAL A 215 2.02 -4.63 15.12
N TYR A 216 2.39 -3.41 14.73
CA TYR A 216 3.75 -3.09 14.29
C TYR A 216 4.76 -3.14 15.45
N ARG A 217 4.38 -2.69 16.66
CA ARG A 217 5.25 -2.76 17.84
C ARG A 217 5.54 -4.21 18.26
N GLN A 218 4.56 -5.11 18.16
CA GLN A 218 4.72 -6.53 18.49
C GLN A 218 5.78 -7.23 17.64
N VAL A 219 5.98 -6.78 16.40
CA VAL A 219 7.06 -7.29 15.52
C VAL A 219 8.35 -6.46 15.62
N GLY A 220 8.44 -5.56 16.60
CA GLY A 220 9.67 -4.82 16.93
C GLY A 220 9.91 -3.55 16.12
N ILE A 221 8.92 -3.02 15.39
CA ILE A 221 9.08 -1.77 14.64
C ILE A 221 9.02 -0.57 15.60
N PRO A 222 10.10 0.23 15.70
CA PRO A 222 10.14 1.31 16.65
C PRO A 222 9.45 2.57 16.09
N MET A 223 8.56 3.14 16.89
CA MET A 223 7.75 4.32 16.55
C MET A 223 7.83 5.36 17.67
N LEU A 224 7.37 6.59 17.42
CA LEU A 224 7.18 7.60 18.48
C LEU A 224 6.30 7.00 19.59
N ASP A 225 6.57 7.38 20.84
CA ASP A 225 5.73 6.98 21.97
C ASP A 225 4.30 7.46 21.73
N THR A 226 3.33 6.65 22.16
CA THR A 226 1.92 6.96 21.91
C THR A 226 1.03 6.63 23.10
N GLN A 227 -0.09 7.36 23.22
CA GLN A 227 -1.12 7.13 24.22
C GLN A 227 -2.51 7.14 23.57
N PRO A 228 -3.42 6.22 23.91
CA PRO A 228 -4.80 6.29 23.43
C PRO A 228 -5.53 7.52 23.98
N VAL A 229 -6.26 8.23 23.12
CA VAL A 229 -7.14 9.35 23.54
C VAL A 229 -8.22 8.87 24.53
N SER A 230 -8.59 7.58 24.51
CA SER A 230 -9.57 6.99 25.42
C SER A 230 -9.10 6.91 26.88
N GLU A 231 -7.79 6.98 27.14
CA GLU A 231 -7.24 6.94 28.51
C GLU A 231 -7.27 8.31 29.19
N HIS A 232 -7.54 9.37 28.44
CA HIS A 232 -7.61 10.74 28.95
C HIS A 232 -8.99 11.03 29.56
N ALA A 233 -9.00 11.80 30.66
CA ALA A 233 -10.23 12.18 31.34
C ALA A 233 -11.17 13.00 30.43
N ARG A 234 -12.48 12.91 30.68
CA ARG A 234 -13.46 13.75 29.96
C ARG A 234 -13.16 15.23 30.22
N GLY A 235 -13.02 16.00 29.15
CA GLY A 235 -12.71 17.42 29.23
C GLY A 235 -11.22 17.75 29.44
N ALA A 236 -10.32 16.78 29.24
CA ALA A 236 -8.88 17.03 29.17
C ALA A 236 -8.55 18.14 28.17
N ASP A 237 -7.49 18.89 28.47
CA ASP A 237 -6.92 19.87 27.56
C ASP A 237 -5.94 19.18 26.61
N TYR A 238 -6.13 19.42 25.31
CA TYR A 238 -5.33 18.85 24.23
C TYR A 238 -4.48 19.92 23.53
N ALA A 239 -4.40 21.13 24.05
CA ALA A 239 -3.56 22.19 23.52
C ALA A 239 -2.12 21.71 23.33
N GLY A 240 -1.57 21.91 22.13
CA GLY A 240 -0.21 21.53 21.76
C GLY A 240 0.03 20.02 21.58
N GLN A 241 -0.99 19.17 21.73
CA GLN A 241 -0.87 17.73 21.51
C GLN A 241 -0.92 17.40 20.01
N LEU A 242 -0.09 16.45 19.57
CA LEU A 242 -0.26 15.79 18.28
C LEU A 242 -1.26 14.64 18.44
N VAL A 243 -2.35 14.66 17.68
CA VAL A 243 -3.37 13.63 17.68
C VAL A 243 -3.40 12.96 16.30
N ILE A 244 -3.24 11.64 16.22
CA ILE A 244 -3.35 10.89 14.97
C ILE A 244 -4.67 10.12 14.93
N ALA A 245 -5.44 10.33 13.87
CA ALA A 245 -6.77 9.74 13.69
C ALA A 245 -7.00 9.25 12.25
N PRO A 246 -7.92 8.30 12.01
CA PRO A 246 -8.30 7.94 10.65
C PRO A 246 -9.11 9.07 9.99
N PRO A 247 -9.12 9.18 8.65
CA PRO A 247 -9.93 10.19 7.96
C PRO A 247 -11.43 10.12 8.30
N SER A 248 -11.95 8.93 8.62
CA SER A 248 -13.34 8.74 9.05
C SER A 248 -13.70 9.41 10.38
N ALA A 249 -12.71 9.82 11.17
CA ALA A 249 -12.94 10.60 12.38
C ALA A 249 -13.28 12.07 12.08
N ALA A 250 -12.89 12.58 10.91
CA ALA A 250 -13.20 13.94 10.48
C ALA A 250 -14.73 14.15 10.39
N GLY A 251 -15.23 15.21 11.00
CA GLY A 251 -16.67 15.51 11.05
C GLY A 251 -17.51 14.60 11.95
N SER A 252 -16.94 13.56 12.56
CA SER A 252 -17.64 12.66 13.48
C SER A 252 -17.87 13.32 14.85
N ALA A 253 -18.74 12.73 15.69
CA ALA A 253 -18.93 13.19 17.06
C ALA A 253 -17.65 13.10 17.93
N TRP A 254 -16.69 12.26 17.55
CA TRP A 254 -15.42 12.10 18.26
C TRP A 254 -14.60 13.41 18.26
N ILE A 255 -14.65 14.19 17.19
CA ILE A 255 -13.88 15.44 17.05
C ILE A 255 -14.28 16.49 18.09
N ARG A 256 -15.51 16.43 18.62
CA ARG A 256 -16.04 17.38 19.62
C ARG A 256 -15.29 17.33 20.95
N ARG A 257 -14.45 16.32 21.18
CA ARG A 257 -13.54 16.23 22.33
C ARG A 257 -12.44 17.31 22.29
N PHE A 258 -12.09 17.79 21.11
CA PHE A 258 -11.06 18.80 20.89
C PHE A 258 -11.75 20.16 20.70
N ARG A 259 -11.73 20.99 21.74
CA ARG A 259 -12.42 22.30 21.73
C ARG A 259 -11.82 23.27 20.71
N SER A 260 -10.49 23.29 20.63
CA SER A 260 -9.70 24.12 19.72
C SER A 260 -8.67 23.24 19.04
N ALA A 261 -8.77 23.07 17.72
CA ALA A 261 -7.88 22.18 16.98
C ALA A 261 -7.72 22.61 15.52
N GLN A 262 -6.51 22.39 15.00
CA GLN A 262 -6.22 22.45 13.58
C GLN A 262 -6.25 21.03 13.01
N GLN A 263 -6.77 20.90 11.79
CA GLN A 263 -6.93 19.63 11.10
C GLN A 263 -5.99 19.53 9.90
N GLY A 264 -5.07 18.57 9.96
CA GLY A 264 -4.14 18.23 8.90
C GLY A 264 -4.45 16.87 8.28
N PHE A 265 -4.06 16.65 7.03
CA PHE A 265 -4.14 15.33 6.38
C PHE A 265 -2.80 14.92 5.75
N ALA A 266 -2.31 13.72 6.06
CA ALA A 266 -1.12 13.14 5.46
C ALA A 266 -1.49 12.20 4.30
N SER A 267 -1.37 12.70 3.06
CA SER A 267 -1.71 11.96 1.84
C SER A 267 -1.00 12.48 0.60
N GLY A 268 -0.64 11.58 -0.32
CA GLY A 268 -0.14 11.93 -1.66
C GLY A 268 -1.11 12.85 -2.40
N TRP A 269 -2.43 12.69 -2.14
CA TRP A 269 -3.48 13.56 -2.67
C TRP A 269 -3.33 15.03 -2.27
N MET A 270 -2.60 15.35 -1.19
CA MET A 270 -2.31 16.73 -0.77
C MET A 270 -1.33 17.45 -1.70
N ARG A 271 -0.72 16.73 -2.66
CA ARG A 271 0.05 17.34 -3.75
C ARG A 271 -0.80 18.27 -4.61
N ILE A 272 -2.09 17.95 -4.80
CA ILE A 272 -3.02 18.77 -5.58
C ILE A 272 -3.78 19.71 -4.64
N ARG A 273 -3.57 21.03 -4.82
CA ARG A 273 -4.20 22.08 -3.99
C ARG A 273 -5.74 21.98 -3.95
N GLY A 274 -6.37 21.54 -5.04
CA GLY A 274 -7.82 21.36 -5.14
C GLY A 274 -8.38 20.34 -4.14
N ASN A 275 -7.65 19.26 -3.86
CA ASN A 275 -8.11 18.20 -2.96
C ASN A 275 -8.16 18.67 -1.50
N ARG A 276 -7.17 19.47 -1.09
CA ARG A 276 -7.17 20.11 0.25
C ARG A 276 -8.40 21.00 0.44
N ARG A 277 -8.71 21.84 -0.56
CA ARG A 277 -9.84 22.77 -0.50
C ARG A 277 -11.19 22.05 -0.47
N ARG A 278 -11.34 20.93 -1.21
CA ARG A 278 -12.59 20.15 -1.23
C ARG A 278 -12.87 19.44 0.10
N ARG A 279 -11.82 19.02 0.82
CA ARG A 279 -11.94 18.28 2.09
C ARG A 279 -11.84 19.17 3.35
N ASN A 280 -11.80 20.50 3.19
CA ASN A 280 -11.77 21.50 4.28
C ASN A 280 -10.71 21.24 5.37
N TYR A 281 -9.52 20.77 4.99
CA TYR A 281 -8.40 20.65 5.92
C TYR A 281 -7.59 21.95 5.98
N ASP A 282 -7.18 22.35 7.19
CA ASP A 282 -6.35 23.53 7.42
C ASP A 282 -4.93 23.33 6.88
N ARG A 283 -4.42 22.10 7.00
CA ARG A 283 -3.06 21.72 6.57
C ARG A 283 -3.08 20.44 5.73
N GLY A 284 -2.15 20.33 4.78
CA GLY A 284 -1.94 19.13 3.98
C GLY A 284 -0.46 18.77 3.95
N PHE A 285 -0.14 17.50 4.16
CA PHE A 285 1.21 16.94 4.19
C PHE A 285 1.33 15.87 3.11
N VAL A 286 2.30 16.01 2.21
CA VAL A 286 2.46 15.12 1.05
C VAL A 286 3.26 13.89 1.48
N VAL A 287 2.55 12.88 1.97
CA VAL A 287 3.10 11.55 2.30
C VAL A 287 2.26 10.50 1.60
N SER A 288 2.91 9.67 0.77
CA SER A 288 2.26 8.56 0.07
C SER A 288 2.97 7.26 0.37
N ASP A 289 2.18 6.19 0.52
CA ASP A 289 2.72 4.84 0.64
C ASP A 289 2.79 4.11 -0.71
N HIS A 290 2.58 4.82 -1.81
CA HIS A 290 2.67 4.31 -3.18
C HIS A 290 3.80 5.01 -3.94
N ALA A 291 4.27 4.41 -5.04
CA ALA A 291 5.26 5.00 -5.92
C ALA A 291 4.75 6.31 -6.53
N ASP A 292 5.63 7.31 -6.65
CA ASP A 292 5.35 8.48 -7.47
C ASP A 292 5.66 8.20 -8.94
N TRP A 293 5.40 9.19 -9.79
CA TRP A 293 5.63 9.04 -11.22
C TRP A 293 7.09 8.65 -11.59
N PRO A 294 8.13 9.33 -11.06
CA PRO A 294 9.52 8.88 -11.24
C PRO A 294 9.77 7.43 -10.80
N ASP A 295 9.30 7.04 -9.62
CA ASP A 295 9.52 5.69 -9.09
C ASP A 295 8.75 4.62 -9.87
N LEU A 296 7.55 4.90 -10.35
CA LEU A 296 6.79 4.02 -11.27
C LEU A 296 7.61 3.73 -12.53
N LEU A 297 8.08 4.78 -13.21
CA LEU A 297 8.87 4.65 -14.44
C LEU A 297 10.19 3.93 -14.21
N ARG A 298 10.90 4.29 -13.13
CA ARG A 298 12.17 3.66 -12.75
C ARG A 298 11.98 2.17 -12.44
N THR A 299 10.89 1.80 -11.78
CA THR A 299 10.59 0.40 -11.47
C THR A 299 10.40 -0.40 -12.75
N ILE A 300 9.54 0.09 -13.64
CA ILE A 300 9.25 -0.57 -14.92
C ILE A 300 10.52 -0.73 -15.77
N GLU A 301 11.40 0.27 -15.78
CA GLU A 301 12.68 0.19 -16.48
C GLU A 301 13.60 -0.87 -15.87
N GLU A 302 13.73 -0.89 -14.54
CA GLU A 302 14.64 -1.80 -13.83
C GLU A 302 14.15 -3.26 -13.80
N THR A 303 12.85 -3.54 -13.99
CA THR A 303 12.36 -4.92 -14.14
C THR A 303 12.73 -5.54 -15.49
N GLY A 304 13.05 -4.72 -16.50
CA GLY A 304 13.35 -5.17 -17.86
C GLY A 304 12.14 -5.75 -18.61
N ALA A 305 10.92 -5.54 -18.11
CA ALA A 305 9.70 -6.10 -18.71
C ALA A 305 9.45 -5.55 -20.11
N GLN A 306 9.12 -6.45 -21.04
CA GLN A 306 8.75 -6.08 -22.42
C GLN A 306 7.26 -5.75 -22.53
N ARG A 307 6.45 -6.30 -21.63
CA ARG A 307 5.02 -6.02 -21.49
C ARG A 307 4.71 -5.50 -20.09
N VAL A 308 3.88 -4.45 -20.02
CA VAL A 308 3.42 -3.85 -18.77
C VAL A 308 1.90 -3.79 -18.77
N ILE A 309 1.28 -4.27 -17.70
CA ILE A 309 -0.16 -4.20 -17.51
C ILE A 309 -0.42 -3.30 -16.31
N ALA A 310 -0.90 -2.08 -16.56
CA ALA A 310 -1.24 -1.15 -15.50
C ALA A 310 -2.62 -1.49 -14.91
N THR A 311 -2.75 -1.34 -13.61
CA THR A 311 -3.99 -1.53 -12.85
C THR A 311 -4.04 -0.48 -11.73
N HIS A 312 -5.19 -0.33 -11.05
CA HIS A 312 -5.43 0.64 -9.97
C HIS A 312 -5.17 2.11 -10.36
N GLY A 313 -6.18 2.99 -10.21
CA GLY A 313 -6.01 4.43 -10.45
C GLY A 313 -6.01 4.85 -11.94
N ASN A 314 -5.34 5.97 -12.25
CA ASN A 314 -5.34 6.55 -13.61
C ASN A 314 -4.19 6.00 -14.44
N THR A 315 -4.49 5.00 -15.28
CA THR A 315 -3.52 4.26 -16.08
C THR A 315 -3.16 4.93 -17.42
N ASP A 316 -3.99 5.85 -17.92
CA ASP A 316 -3.91 6.31 -19.31
C ASP A 316 -2.59 7.02 -19.61
N ALA A 317 -2.17 7.93 -18.73
CA ALA A 317 -0.93 8.67 -18.90
C ALA A 317 0.31 7.75 -18.83
N LEU A 318 0.30 6.77 -17.92
CA LEU A 318 1.38 5.78 -17.79
C LEU A 318 1.48 4.92 -19.05
N ILE A 319 0.35 4.37 -19.51
CA ILE A 319 0.31 3.52 -20.71
C ILE A 319 0.78 4.28 -21.95
N GLN A 320 0.29 5.51 -22.14
CA GLN A 320 0.70 6.34 -23.26
C GLN A 320 2.22 6.57 -23.24
N HIS A 321 2.76 6.98 -22.10
CA HIS A 321 4.18 7.27 -21.92
C HIS A 321 5.08 6.04 -22.16
N LEU A 322 4.65 4.86 -21.74
CA LEU A 322 5.38 3.60 -21.97
C LEU A 322 5.38 3.20 -23.45
N ARG A 323 4.24 3.33 -24.14
CA ARG A 323 4.12 3.03 -25.57
C ARG A 323 5.00 3.94 -26.43
N GLU A 324 5.09 5.23 -26.08
CA GLU A 324 5.98 6.19 -26.75
C GLU A 324 7.47 5.81 -26.63
N ARG A 325 7.81 4.97 -25.64
CA ARG A 325 9.16 4.42 -25.41
C ARG A 325 9.35 3.00 -25.92
N GLY A 326 8.37 2.45 -26.65
CA GLY A 326 8.45 1.13 -27.25
C GLY A 326 8.14 -0.04 -26.30
N VAL A 327 7.59 0.22 -25.10
CA VAL A 327 7.13 -0.82 -24.18
C VAL A 327 5.67 -1.19 -24.49
N ALA A 328 5.36 -2.47 -24.61
CA ALA A 328 3.99 -2.93 -24.82
C ALA A 328 3.18 -2.71 -23.53
N ALA A 329 2.34 -1.67 -23.49
CA ALA A 329 1.58 -1.32 -22.29
C ALA A 329 0.07 -1.42 -22.52
N GLU A 330 -0.67 -1.93 -21.54
CA GLU A 330 -2.14 -2.00 -21.53
C GLU A 330 -2.70 -1.88 -20.10
N ALA A 331 -4.03 -1.93 -19.95
CA ALA A 331 -4.69 -1.82 -18.66
C ALA A 331 -5.52 -3.07 -18.33
N PHE A 332 -5.43 -3.55 -17.09
CA PHE A 332 -6.54 -4.27 -16.49
C PHE A 332 -7.54 -3.25 -15.93
N ARG A 333 -8.72 -3.19 -16.52
CA ARG A 333 -9.82 -2.37 -15.99
C ARG A 333 -10.38 -3.04 -14.75
N THR A 334 -9.87 -2.65 -13.61
CA THR A 334 -10.35 -3.10 -12.29
C THR A 334 -11.48 -2.20 -11.80
N ASP A 335 -12.40 -2.73 -10.99
CA ASP A 335 -13.46 -1.94 -10.36
C ASP A 335 -12.93 -0.91 -9.33
N PHE A 336 -11.64 -0.98 -8.99
CA PHE A 336 -10.93 -0.01 -8.14
C PHE A 336 -10.64 1.30 -8.88
N GLY A 337 -11.67 2.14 -8.93
CA GLY A 337 -11.60 3.51 -9.45
C GLY A 337 -12.90 4.32 -9.31
N ALA A 338 -13.99 3.70 -8.85
CA ALA A 338 -15.29 4.36 -8.69
C ALA A 338 -15.53 4.99 -7.30
N GLU A 339 -14.68 4.71 -6.31
CA GLU A 339 -14.77 5.30 -4.98
C GLU A 339 -13.39 5.80 -4.53
N GLU A 340 -13.11 7.10 -4.68
CA GLU A 340 -12.21 7.87 -3.77
C GLU A 340 -12.30 9.41 -3.89
#